data_AF-A0A158EFM7-F1
#
_entry.id   AF-A0A158EFM7-F1
#
_cell.length_a   1.000
_cell.length_b   1.000
_cell.length_c   1.000
_cell.angle_alpha   90.00
_cell.angle_beta   90.00
_cell.angle_gamma   90.00
#
_symmetry.space_group_name_H-M   'P 1'
#
loop_
_entity.id
_entity.type
_entity.pdbx_description
1 polymer ?
#
loop_
_entity_poly.entity_id
_entity_poly.type
_entity_poly.pdbx_seq_one_letter_code
_entity_poly.pdbx_strand_id
1 'polypeptide(L)'
;MKFFAIGLSLAAAFIVIGEPACATSAMSATPSTRTVQSSHPPYVADVANERLISIRLQPQALKLDMNAVNSIKSEAGDDFKPARYTFPGAHVPRSVLSHLSGIYGYDRRRDVPIVSSGGDWVIAEYFRAGSHIPVTRFQLLGKQVQRQEQLDQAGRTVRLIVVGWARASDTDDEASDLSRLGEHPAWIRVFDVLPGGKKQLAALAWRKTRFQSAPDTYEAPKDNELAYGLPNGLVKWQTMEQFTRAERIDLDARSLAGNPRRQPSRM
;
A
#
# COMPACT_ATOMS: atom_id res chain seq x y z
N MET A 1 14.99 -49.27 -52.49
CA MET A 1 14.26 -49.35 -53.79
C MET A 1 12.96 -48.57 -53.60
N LYS A 2 12.81 -47.35 -54.15
CA LYS A 2 12.13 -47.01 -55.44
C LYS A 2 10.82 -47.82 -55.61
N PHE A 3 9.61 -47.25 -55.76
CA PHE A 3 9.19 -46.22 -56.72
C PHE A 3 7.92 -45.43 -56.33
N PHE A 4 7.72 -44.35 -57.08
CA PHE A 4 6.66 -43.34 -57.20
C PHE A 4 5.23 -43.82 -57.53
N ALA A 5 4.23 -43.00 -57.16
CA ALA A 5 3.08 -42.58 -57.98
C ALA A 5 2.38 -41.37 -57.28
N ILE A 6 2.65 -40.11 -57.66
CA ILE A 6 1.84 -39.20 -58.50
C ILE A 6 0.32 -39.44 -58.48
N GLY A 7 -0.41 -38.47 -57.91
CA GLY A 7 -1.84 -38.25 -58.11
C GLY A 7 -2.14 -36.76 -58.05
N LEU A 8 -2.29 -36.15 -59.22
CA LEU A 8 -2.70 -34.76 -59.44
C LEU A 8 -4.23 -34.67 -59.32
N SER A 9 -4.77 -33.71 -58.56
CA SER A 9 -6.16 -33.26 -58.74
C SER A 9 -6.30 -31.78 -58.46
N LEU A 10 -6.62 -31.05 -59.53
CA LEU A 10 -7.21 -29.72 -59.51
C LEU A 10 -8.60 -29.78 -58.86
N ALA A 11 -8.96 -28.79 -58.03
CA ALA A 11 -10.23 -28.08 -58.18
C ALA A 11 -10.37 -26.88 -57.23
N ALA A 12 -10.84 -25.79 -57.84
CA ALA A 12 -11.71 -24.73 -57.31
C ALA A 12 -11.16 -23.79 -56.22
N ALA A 13 -10.69 -22.64 -56.68
CA ALA A 13 -10.68 -21.40 -55.94
C ALA A 13 -12.13 -20.94 -55.67
N PHE A 14 -12.50 -20.81 -54.39
CA PHE A 14 -13.65 -20.00 -53.98
C PHE A 14 -13.15 -18.63 -53.55
N ILE A 15 -13.40 -17.62 -54.39
CA ILE A 15 -13.29 -16.21 -54.00
C ILE A 15 -14.58 -15.86 -53.26
N VAL A 16 -14.51 -15.79 -51.93
CA VAL A 16 -15.56 -15.18 -51.12
C VAL A 16 -15.30 -13.67 -51.13
N ILE A 17 -16.20 -12.93 -51.79
CA ILE A 17 -16.26 -11.47 -51.70
C ILE A 17 -16.85 -11.16 -50.32
N GLY A 18 -15.96 -10.93 -49.34
CA GLY A 18 -16.32 -10.42 -48.02
C GLY A 18 -16.49 -8.90 -48.08
N GLU A 19 -17.66 -8.43 -47.66
CA GLU A 19 -18.00 -7.01 -47.51
C GLU A 19 -16.95 -6.28 -46.65
N PRO A 20 -16.57 -5.03 -46.98
CA PRO A 20 -15.76 -4.22 -46.10
C PRO A 20 -16.61 -3.83 -44.89
N ALA A 21 -16.48 -4.57 -43.80
CA ALA A 21 -16.91 -4.12 -42.50
C ALA A 21 -16.15 -2.82 -42.20
N CYS A 22 -16.86 -1.69 -42.25
CA CYS A 22 -16.43 -0.44 -41.66
C CYS A 22 -16.15 -0.68 -40.18
N ALA A 23 -14.90 -1.03 -39.87
CA ALA A 23 -14.37 -0.93 -38.53
C ALA A 23 -14.27 0.57 -38.20
N THR A 24 -15.35 1.15 -37.66
CA THR A 24 -15.26 2.37 -36.89
C THR A 24 -14.35 2.09 -35.70
N SER A 25 -13.08 2.45 -35.84
CA SER A 25 -12.15 2.62 -34.74
C SER A 25 -12.75 3.66 -33.81
N ALA A 26 -13.51 3.20 -32.81
CA ALA A 26 -13.86 4.00 -31.66
C ALA A 26 -12.55 4.34 -30.95
N MET A 27 -11.99 5.50 -31.28
CA MET A 27 -10.93 6.11 -30.50
C MET A 27 -11.48 6.23 -29.07
N SER A 28 -11.00 5.35 -28.18
CA SER A 28 -11.26 5.47 -26.76
C SER A 28 -10.60 6.76 -26.30
N ALA A 29 -11.36 7.85 -26.31
CA ALA A 29 -10.92 9.12 -25.77
C ALA A 29 -10.60 8.89 -24.29
N THR A 30 -9.34 9.10 -23.92
CA THR A 30 -8.94 9.08 -22.52
C THR A 30 -9.80 10.12 -21.80
N PRO A 31 -10.57 9.74 -20.78
CA PRO A 31 -11.49 10.67 -20.15
C PRO A 31 -10.71 11.84 -19.55
N SER A 32 -11.10 13.06 -19.92
CA SER A 32 -10.44 14.26 -19.44
C SER A 32 -10.70 14.41 -17.95
N THR A 33 -9.63 14.39 -17.16
CA THR A 33 -9.72 14.71 -15.73
C THR A 33 -9.82 16.23 -15.60
N ARG A 34 -10.81 16.71 -14.84
CA ARG A 34 -10.99 18.12 -14.51
C ARG A 34 -10.73 18.33 -13.02
N THR A 35 -10.13 19.46 -12.69
CA THR A 35 -9.97 19.88 -11.29
C THR A 35 -11.11 20.82 -10.91
N VAL A 36 -11.72 20.59 -9.74
CA VAL A 36 -12.80 21.37 -9.13
C VAL A 36 -12.30 21.89 -7.79
N GLN A 37 -12.53 23.17 -7.51
CA GLN A 37 -12.12 23.79 -6.25
C GLN A 37 -13.33 24.43 -5.56
N SER A 38 -13.31 24.45 -4.24
CA SER A 38 -14.24 25.24 -3.43
C SER A 38 -13.47 25.94 -2.32
N SER A 39 -13.94 27.11 -1.93
CA SER A 39 -13.46 27.83 -0.75
C SER A 39 -14.33 27.56 0.49
N HIS A 40 -15.55 27.05 0.32
CA HIS A 40 -16.52 26.87 1.41
C HIS A 40 -17.34 25.57 1.22
N PRO A 41 -16.99 24.45 1.90
CA PRO A 41 -15.73 24.23 2.61
C PRO A 41 -14.52 24.16 1.65
N PRO A 42 -13.29 24.47 2.12
CA PRO A 42 -12.11 24.49 1.27
C PRO A 42 -11.71 23.08 0.80
N TYR A 43 -11.65 22.87 -0.52
CA TYR A 43 -11.15 21.63 -1.11
C TYR A 43 -10.61 21.81 -2.54
N VAL A 44 -9.79 20.85 -2.97
CA VAL A 44 -9.38 20.66 -4.36
C VAL A 44 -9.66 19.22 -4.75
N ALA A 45 -10.45 18.99 -5.79
CA ALA A 45 -10.92 17.67 -6.21
C ALA A 45 -10.64 17.40 -7.68
N ASP A 46 -10.27 16.16 -8.01
CA ASP A 46 -10.15 15.70 -9.39
C ASP A 46 -11.36 14.84 -9.75
N VAL A 47 -12.00 15.16 -10.88
CA VAL A 47 -13.21 14.50 -11.36
C VAL A 47 -13.01 14.06 -12.80
N ALA A 48 -13.41 12.83 -13.12
CA ALA A 48 -13.42 12.32 -14.49
C ALA A 48 -14.75 11.58 -14.73
N ASN A 49 -15.43 11.83 -15.85
CA ASN A 49 -16.72 11.21 -16.20
C ASN A 49 -17.78 11.30 -15.08
N GLU A 50 -17.96 12.50 -14.51
CA GLU A 50 -18.87 12.74 -13.35
C GLU A 50 -18.57 11.89 -12.10
N ARG A 51 -17.39 11.27 -12.02
CA ARG A 51 -16.89 10.53 -10.87
C ARG A 51 -15.77 11.29 -10.16
N LEU A 52 -15.86 11.38 -8.85
CA LEU A 52 -14.80 11.87 -7.99
C LEU A 52 -13.65 10.85 -7.94
N ILE A 53 -12.46 11.28 -8.35
CA ILE A 53 -11.24 10.45 -8.39
C ILE A 53 -10.40 10.70 -7.14
N SER A 54 -10.18 11.97 -6.81
CA SER A 54 -9.41 12.38 -5.65
C SER A 54 -9.98 13.66 -5.05
N ILE A 55 -9.76 13.88 -3.75
CA ILE A 55 -10.06 15.15 -3.09
C ILE A 55 -9.06 15.44 -1.98
N ARG A 56 -8.56 16.67 -1.92
CA ARG A 56 -7.72 17.17 -0.83
C ARG A 56 -8.57 18.02 0.11
N LEU A 57 -8.50 17.70 1.39
CA LEU A 57 -9.36 18.26 2.43
C LEU A 57 -8.55 18.68 3.65
N GLN A 58 -8.98 19.78 4.29
CA GLN A 58 -8.53 20.13 5.63
C GLN A 58 -9.16 19.18 6.66
N PRO A 59 -8.51 18.93 7.82
CA PRO A 59 -9.01 17.97 8.81
C PRO A 59 -10.45 18.17 9.25
N GLN A 60 -10.87 19.43 9.36
CA GLN A 60 -12.19 19.77 9.86
C GLN A 60 -13.33 19.37 8.89
N ALA A 61 -13.01 19.07 7.62
CA ALA A 61 -14.00 18.70 6.60
C ALA A 61 -14.53 17.26 6.74
N LEU A 62 -13.73 16.34 7.29
CA LEU A 62 -14.13 14.94 7.54
C LEU A 62 -13.74 14.52 8.95
N LYS A 63 -14.41 15.10 9.95
CA LYS A 63 -14.06 14.99 11.40
C LYS A 63 -13.96 13.56 11.96
N LEU A 64 -14.66 12.59 11.36
CA LEU A 64 -14.64 11.21 11.83
C LEU A 64 -13.35 10.50 11.43
N ASP A 65 -12.84 10.84 10.25
CA ASP A 65 -11.55 10.33 9.80
C ASP A 65 -10.43 11.22 10.31
N MET A 66 -10.58 12.55 10.27
CA MET A 66 -9.57 13.55 10.61
C MET A 66 -10.00 14.38 11.82
N ASN A 67 -9.40 14.12 12.97
CA ASN A 67 -9.56 14.88 14.20
C ASN A 67 -8.19 15.27 14.76
N ALA A 68 -8.17 16.07 15.82
CA ALA A 68 -6.92 16.55 16.42
C ALA A 68 -5.98 15.42 16.91
N VAL A 69 -6.51 14.23 17.20
CA VAL A 69 -5.73 13.08 17.69
C VAL A 69 -5.04 12.32 16.56
N ASN A 70 -5.63 12.30 15.36
CA ASN A 70 -5.12 11.50 14.23
C ASN A 70 -4.73 12.33 13.00
N SER A 71 -4.64 13.65 13.15
CA SER A 71 -4.13 14.58 12.15
C SER A 71 -2.67 14.93 12.45
N ILE A 72 -1.90 15.20 11.40
CA ILE A 72 -0.49 15.57 11.52
C ILE A 72 -0.39 17.10 11.54
N LYS A 73 0.26 17.67 12.56
CA LYS A 73 0.51 19.12 12.62
C LYS A 73 1.43 19.55 11.47
N SER A 74 1.17 20.74 10.94
CA SER A 74 2.07 21.42 10.03
C SER A 74 3.35 21.83 10.75
N GLU A 75 4.48 21.86 10.04
CA GLU A 75 5.76 22.32 10.60
C GLU A 75 5.80 23.84 10.77
N ALA A 76 5.06 24.56 9.93
CA ALA A 76 5.14 26.02 9.83
C ALA A 76 4.10 26.78 10.68
N GLY A 77 3.32 26.10 11.52
CA GLY A 77 2.31 26.75 12.36
C GLY A 77 1.41 25.79 13.15
N ASP A 78 0.35 26.35 13.74
CA ASP A 78 -0.61 25.61 14.59
C ASP A 78 -1.68 24.84 13.79
N ASP A 79 -1.64 24.91 12.47
CA ASP A 79 -2.55 24.20 11.58
C ASP A 79 -2.13 22.73 11.38
N PHE A 80 -3.07 21.95 10.86
CA PHE A 80 -2.86 20.55 10.51
C PHE A 80 -2.72 20.40 9.00
N LYS A 81 -2.01 19.36 8.57
CA LYS A 81 -1.79 19.07 7.17
C LYS A 81 -3.08 18.57 6.50
N PRO A 82 -3.36 19.00 5.26
CA PRO A 82 -4.49 18.47 4.51
C PRO A 82 -4.25 16.99 4.17
N ALA A 83 -5.33 16.22 4.10
CA ALA A 83 -5.28 14.85 3.60
C ALA A 83 -5.77 14.77 2.16
N ARG A 84 -5.17 13.87 1.39
CA ARG A 84 -5.70 13.44 0.09
C ARG A 84 -6.52 12.16 0.28
N TYR A 85 -7.76 12.19 -0.16
CA TYR A 85 -8.59 11.01 -0.31
C TYR A 85 -8.59 10.55 -1.76
N THR A 86 -8.53 9.23 -1.95
CA THR A 86 -8.74 8.54 -3.22
C THR A 86 -9.71 7.40 -3.01
N PHE A 87 -10.32 6.90 -4.08
CA PHE A 87 -11.44 5.94 -4.00
C PHE A 87 -11.13 4.64 -4.76
N PRO A 88 -10.28 3.76 -4.21
CA PRO A 88 -9.90 2.52 -4.87
C PRO A 88 -11.11 1.64 -5.14
N GLY A 89 -11.35 1.30 -6.40
CA GLY A 89 -12.45 0.41 -6.79
C GLY A 89 -13.87 0.96 -6.60
N ALA A 90 -14.05 2.18 -6.07
CA ALA A 90 -15.36 2.74 -5.73
C ALA A 90 -15.82 3.83 -6.72
N HIS A 91 -17.03 3.70 -7.26
CA HIS A 91 -17.64 4.72 -8.11
C HIS A 91 -18.29 5.83 -7.26
N VAL A 92 -17.50 6.84 -6.90
CA VAL A 92 -17.98 7.98 -6.11
C VAL A 92 -18.54 9.05 -7.05
N PRO A 93 -19.84 9.36 -7.00
CA PRO A 93 -20.40 10.38 -7.87
C PRO A 93 -19.93 11.77 -7.44
N ARG A 94 -19.70 12.65 -8.42
CA ARG A 94 -19.30 14.05 -8.19
C ARG A 94 -20.27 14.79 -7.27
N SER A 95 -21.56 14.42 -7.24
CA SER A 95 -22.58 15.02 -6.38
C SER A 95 -22.19 14.99 -4.89
N VAL A 96 -21.33 14.07 -4.46
CA VAL A 96 -20.76 14.03 -3.10
C VAL A 96 -20.01 15.31 -2.73
N LEU A 97 -19.49 16.07 -3.70
CA LEU A 97 -18.84 17.36 -3.44
C LEU A 97 -19.78 18.41 -2.83
N SER A 98 -21.10 18.27 -3.00
CA SER A 98 -22.09 19.14 -2.35
C SER A 98 -22.28 18.82 -0.86
N HIS A 99 -21.99 17.58 -0.45
CA HIS A 99 -22.18 17.06 0.90
C HIS A 99 -21.05 16.09 1.23
N LEU A 100 -19.90 16.64 1.66
CA LEU A 100 -18.65 15.88 1.80
C LEU A 100 -18.77 14.66 2.72
N SER A 101 -19.66 14.67 3.71
CA SER A 101 -19.92 13.49 4.57
C SER A 101 -20.35 12.25 3.79
N GLY A 102 -20.91 12.40 2.58
CA GLY A 102 -21.22 11.29 1.68
C GLY A 102 -20.00 10.44 1.29
N ILE A 103 -18.77 10.99 1.42
CA ILE A 103 -17.51 10.27 1.24
C ILE A 103 -17.42 9.03 2.13
N TYR A 104 -18.00 9.08 3.35
CA TYR A 104 -17.97 7.95 4.29
C TYR A 104 -18.70 6.72 3.77
N GLY A 105 -19.64 6.88 2.83
CA GLY A 105 -20.35 5.77 2.19
C GLY A 105 -19.50 4.92 1.25
N TYR A 106 -18.23 5.28 1.04
CA TYR A 106 -17.34 4.61 0.09
C TYR A 106 -16.04 4.14 0.74
N ASP A 107 -15.50 3.07 0.17
CA ASP A 107 -14.11 2.67 0.38
C ASP A 107 -13.19 3.81 -0.05
N ARG A 108 -12.26 4.16 0.82
CA ARG A 108 -11.40 5.33 0.61
C ARG A 108 -10.03 5.09 1.20
N ARG A 109 -9.03 5.53 0.44
CA ARG A 109 -7.65 5.64 0.90
C ARG A 109 -7.39 7.10 1.28
N ARG A 110 -6.82 7.31 2.46
CA ARG A 110 -6.38 8.61 2.96
C ARG A 110 -4.86 8.65 2.98
N ASP A 111 -4.26 9.66 2.37
CA ASP A 111 -2.83 9.95 2.46
C ASP A 111 -2.64 11.31 3.17
N VAL A 112 -1.84 11.34 4.23
CA VAL A 112 -1.45 12.55 4.95
C VAL A 112 0.06 12.71 4.87
N PRO A 113 0.60 13.81 4.31
CA PRO A 113 2.03 14.01 4.24
C PRO A 113 2.65 14.17 5.63
N ILE A 114 3.78 13.50 5.89
CA ILE A 114 4.54 13.60 7.13
C ILE A 114 5.44 14.83 7.12
N VAL A 115 6.02 15.16 5.96
CA VAL A 115 6.84 16.36 5.76
C VAL A 115 6.28 17.23 4.62
N SER A 116 6.22 18.55 4.82
CA SER A 116 5.61 19.46 3.83
C SER A 116 6.42 19.60 2.54
N SER A 117 7.75 19.49 2.63
CA SER A 117 8.67 19.55 1.48
C SER A 117 8.97 18.20 0.84
N GLY A 118 8.68 17.09 1.55
CA GLY A 118 9.14 15.78 1.14
C GLY A 118 8.21 15.04 0.19
N GLY A 119 6.89 15.36 0.15
CA GLY A 119 5.86 14.86 -0.79
C GLY A 119 5.60 13.35 -0.81
N ASP A 120 6.67 12.57 -0.79
CA ASP A 120 6.79 11.13 -0.84
C ASP A 120 6.64 10.49 0.54
N TRP A 121 6.85 11.23 1.63
CA TRP A 121 6.68 10.70 2.98
C TRP A 121 5.25 10.92 3.47
N VAL A 122 4.48 9.84 3.58
CA VAL A 122 3.04 9.90 3.91
C VAL A 122 2.63 8.83 4.93
N ILE A 123 1.65 9.15 5.76
CA ILE A 123 0.80 8.16 6.42
C ILE A 123 -0.32 7.83 5.44
N ALA A 124 -0.40 6.57 5.02
CA ALA A 124 -1.42 6.08 4.11
C ALA A 124 -2.32 5.08 4.84
N GLU A 125 -3.63 5.29 4.77
CA GLU A 125 -4.63 4.50 5.46
C GLU A 125 -5.74 4.10 4.49
N TYR A 126 -6.33 2.94 4.72
CA TYR A 126 -7.49 2.50 3.95
C TYR A 126 -8.67 2.23 4.88
N PHE A 127 -9.80 2.83 4.54
CA PHE A 127 -11.06 2.74 5.24
C PHE A 127 -12.08 2.04 4.33
N ARG A 128 -12.85 1.13 4.92
CA ARG A 128 -14.04 0.59 4.26
C ARG A 128 -15.19 1.59 4.31
N ALA A 129 -16.11 1.47 3.36
CA ALA A 129 -17.40 2.15 3.40
C ALA A 129 -18.07 1.97 4.77
N GLY A 130 -18.56 3.07 5.34
CA GLY A 130 -19.21 3.12 6.65
C GLY A 130 -18.29 2.97 7.87
N SER A 131 -16.99 2.69 7.69
CA SER A 131 -16.02 2.61 8.79
C SER A 131 -15.23 3.90 8.92
N HIS A 132 -14.98 4.34 10.15
CA HIS A 132 -14.06 5.44 10.50
C HIS A 132 -12.75 4.94 11.13
N ILE A 133 -12.60 3.62 11.18
CA ILE A 133 -11.41 2.95 11.65
C ILE A 133 -10.71 2.36 10.43
N PRO A 134 -9.42 2.69 10.19
CA PRO A 134 -8.71 2.13 9.07
C PRO A 134 -8.50 0.63 9.26
N VAL A 135 -8.56 -0.13 8.18
CA VAL A 135 -8.24 -1.57 8.17
C VAL A 135 -6.73 -1.79 8.28
N THR A 136 -5.97 -0.87 7.71
CA THR A 136 -4.52 -0.89 7.66
C THR A 136 -3.99 0.55 7.63
N ARG A 137 -2.82 0.75 8.21
CA ARG A 137 -2.08 2.02 8.17
C ARG A 137 -0.63 1.73 7.80
N PHE A 138 -0.10 2.54 6.90
CA PHE A 138 1.29 2.48 6.48
C PHE A 138 1.97 3.83 6.66
N GLN A 139 3.26 3.80 6.98
CA GLN A 139 4.18 4.91 6.70
C GLN A 139 4.93 4.56 5.42
N LEU A 140 4.81 5.41 4.41
CA LEU A 140 5.42 5.21 3.10
C LEU A 140 6.45 6.29 2.83
N LEU A 141 7.58 5.92 2.21
CA LEU A 141 8.52 6.81 1.54
C LEU A 141 8.47 6.52 0.04
N GLY A 142 7.80 7.38 -0.70
CA GLY A 142 7.45 7.16 -2.10
C GLY A 142 6.56 5.94 -2.23
N LYS A 143 7.09 4.86 -2.83
CA LYS A 143 6.40 3.57 -2.94
C LYS A 143 6.85 2.53 -1.91
N GLN A 144 7.86 2.86 -1.09
CA GLN A 144 8.45 1.92 -0.15
C GLN A 144 7.72 1.97 1.20
N VAL A 145 7.37 0.80 1.72
CA VAL A 145 6.84 0.67 3.09
C VAL A 145 7.99 0.81 4.08
N GLN A 146 7.87 1.77 5.00
CA GLN A 146 8.76 1.94 6.16
C GLN A 146 8.14 1.32 7.41
N ARG A 147 6.82 1.42 7.54
CA ARG A 147 6.04 0.91 8.66
C ARG A 147 4.68 0.43 8.19
N GLN A 148 4.21 -0.68 8.74
CA GLN A 148 2.84 -1.16 8.60
C GLN A 148 2.27 -1.40 10.00
N GLU A 149 1.06 -0.89 10.24
CA GLU A 149 0.29 -1.12 11.45
C GLU A 149 -0.95 -1.94 11.14
N GLN A 150 -1.12 -3.03 11.88
CA GLN A 150 -2.36 -3.79 11.91
C GLN A 150 -3.19 -3.31 13.10
N LEU A 151 -4.43 -2.91 12.83
CA LEU A 151 -5.32 -2.32 13.81
C LEU A 151 -6.41 -3.31 14.24
N ASP A 152 -6.84 -3.23 15.50
CA ASP A 152 -8.03 -3.92 15.97
C ASP A 152 -9.31 -3.18 15.56
N GLN A 153 -10.46 -3.73 15.97
CA GLN A 153 -11.78 -3.15 15.70
C GLN A 153 -12.02 -1.79 16.37
N ALA A 154 -11.19 -1.40 17.34
CA ALA A 154 -11.22 -0.09 17.98
C ALA A 154 -10.20 0.89 17.38
N GLY A 155 -9.45 0.47 16.35
CA GLY A 155 -8.43 1.27 15.70
C GLY A 155 -7.10 1.34 16.45
N ARG A 156 -6.91 0.48 17.47
CA ARG A 156 -5.66 0.39 18.22
C ARG A 156 -4.70 -0.53 17.49
N THR A 157 -3.43 -0.12 17.41
CA THR A 157 -2.38 -0.95 16.82
C THR A 157 -2.15 -2.19 17.68
N VAL A 158 -2.31 -3.38 17.09
CA VAL A 158 -2.06 -4.68 17.73
C VAL A 158 -0.82 -5.37 17.19
N ARG A 159 -0.41 -5.03 15.96
CA ARG A 159 0.84 -5.49 15.36
C ARG A 159 1.51 -4.33 14.64
N LEU A 160 2.81 -4.21 14.83
CA LEU A 160 3.65 -3.20 14.20
C LEU A 160 4.76 -3.90 13.41
N ILE A 161 4.85 -3.60 12.12
CA ILE A 161 5.92 -4.08 11.25
C ILE A 161 6.76 -2.88 10.84
N VAL A 162 8.05 -2.97 11.08
CA VAL A 162 9.03 -1.95 10.69
C VAL A 162 9.96 -2.56 9.65
N VAL A 163 10.14 -1.84 8.55
CA VAL A 163 10.97 -2.22 7.41
C VAL A 163 12.09 -1.19 7.28
N GLY A 164 13.33 -1.67 7.19
CA GLY A 164 14.51 -0.83 7.26
C GLY A 164 15.55 -1.45 8.19
N TRP A 165 16.82 -1.36 7.79
CA TRP A 165 17.92 -1.87 8.60
C TRP A 165 17.95 -1.21 9.97
N ALA A 166 18.08 -2.02 11.01
CA ALA A 166 18.44 -1.55 12.34
C ALA A 166 19.46 -2.48 12.99
N ARG A 167 20.38 -1.87 13.74
CA ARG A 167 21.26 -2.62 14.62
C ARG A 167 20.45 -3.16 15.79
N ALA A 168 20.91 -4.26 16.38
CA ALA A 168 20.34 -4.79 17.62
C ALA A 168 20.36 -3.77 18.78
N SER A 169 21.25 -2.78 18.72
CA SER A 169 21.41 -1.70 19.71
C SER A 169 20.52 -0.47 19.48
N ASP A 170 19.92 -0.32 18.30
CA ASP A 170 19.09 0.86 17.97
C ASP A 170 17.66 0.63 18.46
N THR A 171 17.47 0.72 19.77
CA THR A 171 16.15 0.76 20.41
C THR A 171 15.82 2.20 20.78
N ASP A 172 15.31 2.96 19.80
CA ASP A 172 14.65 4.25 20.04
C ASP A 172 13.21 4.07 20.58
N ASP A 173 12.83 2.83 20.85
CA ASP A 173 11.54 2.44 21.39
C ASP A 173 11.76 1.22 22.28
N GLU A 174 11.24 1.23 23.50
CA GLU A 174 11.27 0.12 24.47
C GLU A 174 10.78 -1.20 23.86
N ALA A 175 11.68 -1.94 23.22
CA ALA A 175 11.36 -3.23 22.63
C ALA A 175 12.49 -4.22 22.90
N SER A 176 12.13 -5.25 23.68
CA SER A 176 12.69 -6.61 23.72
C SER A 176 14.19 -6.74 23.45
N ASP A 177 14.94 -7.14 24.48
CA ASP A 177 16.37 -7.47 24.41
C ASP A 177 16.76 -8.22 23.12
N LEU A 178 17.36 -7.49 22.16
CA LEU A 178 17.88 -8.01 20.89
C LEU A 178 19.26 -8.67 21.06
N SER A 179 19.78 -8.79 22.28
CA SER A 179 21.13 -9.30 22.56
C SER A 179 21.42 -10.67 21.96
N ARG A 180 20.41 -11.55 21.86
CA ARG A 180 20.56 -12.90 21.29
C ARG A 180 20.76 -12.94 19.77
N LEU A 181 20.37 -11.87 19.07
CA LEU A 181 20.66 -11.72 17.64
C LEU A 181 22.09 -11.21 17.39
N GLY A 182 22.81 -10.84 18.45
CA GLY A 182 24.18 -10.36 18.39
C GLY A 182 24.34 -9.15 17.46
N GLU A 183 25.38 -9.18 16.63
CA GLU A 183 25.70 -8.11 15.66
C GLU A 183 24.89 -8.19 14.35
N HIS A 184 23.94 -9.11 14.20
CA HIS A 184 23.21 -9.29 12.95
C HIS A 184 22.04 -8.30 12.86
N PRO A 185 22.12 -7.25 12.02
CA PRO A 185 21.03 -6.29 11.92
C PRO A 185 19.80 -6.93 11.29
N ALA A 186 18.65 -6.44 11.73
CA ALA A 186 17.35 -6.85 11.23
C ALA A 186 16.87 -5.89 10.15
N TRP A 187 16.41 -6.43 9.03
CA TRP A 187 15.77 -5.70 7.93
C TRP A 187 14.28 -5.49 8.18
N ILE A 188 13.59 -6.54 8.64
CA ILE A 188 12.17 -6.48 9.01
C ILE A 188 12.04 -6.88 10.46
N ARG A 189 11.32 -6.08 11.24
CA ARG A 189 11.02 -6.34 12.64
C ARG A 189 9.50 -6.33 12.83
N VAL A 190 8.98 -7.38 13.45
CA VAL A 190 7.55 -7.56 13.71
C VAL A 190 7.33 -7.57 15.21
N PHE A 191 6.49 -6.64 15.68
CA PHE A 191 6.15 -6.48 17.08
C PHE A 191 4.67 -6.75 17.33
N ASP A 192 4.38 -7.51 18.37
CA ASP A 192 3.08 -7.50 19.01
C ASP A 192 2.97 -6.29 19.93
N VAL A 193 1.86 -5.58 19.87
CA VAL A 193 1.60 -4.41 20.72
C VAL A 193 0.67 -4.83 21.85
N LEU A 194 1.22 -4.88 23.07
CA LEU A 194 0.51 -5.29 24.27
C LEU A 194 -0.41 -4.16 24.78
N PRO A 195 -1.42 -4.49 25.60
CA PRO A 195 -2.20 -3.48 26.33
C PRO A 195 -1.27 -2.52 27.08
N GLY A 196 -1.50 -1.21 26.92
CA GLY A 196 -0.60 -0.17 27.44
C GLY A 196 0.47 0.31 26.46
N GLY A 197 0.52 -0.23 25.23
CA GLY A 197 1.38 0.26 24.15
C GLY A 197 2.79 -0.34 24.14
N LYS A 198 3.11 -1.23 25.09
CA LYS A 198 4.40 -1.92 25.15
C LYS A 198 4.57 -2.82 23.92
N LYS A 199 5.73 -2.73 23.25
CA LYS A 199 6.05 -3.50 22.05
C LYS A 199 6.85 -4.75 22.44
N GLN A 200 6.40 -5.92 21.98
CA GLN A 200 7.12 -7.18 22.13
C GLN A 200 7.54 -7.69 20.76
N LEU A 201 8.84 -7.91 20.55
CA LEU A 201 9.33 -8.47 19.30
C LEU A 201 8.83 -9.92 19.16
N ALA A 202 8.17 -10.21 18.06
CA ALA A 202 7.54 -11.51 17.79
C ALA A 202 8.28 -12.29 16.70
N ALA A 203 8.80 -11.56 15.70
CA ALA A 203 9.42 -12.14 14.53
C ALA A 203 10.32 -11.11 13.82
N LEU A 204 11.28 -11.60 13.05
CA LEU A 204 12.20 -10.74 12.32
C LEU A 204 12.84 -11.42 11.12
N ALA A 205 13.31 -10.59 10.19
CA ALA A 205 14.20 -10.98 9.11
C ALA A 205 15.57 -10.35 9.35
N TRP A 206 16.60 -11.15 9.63
CA TRP A 206 17.95 -10.67 9.92
C TRP A 206 18.97 -11.19 8.92
N ARG A 207 20.06 -10.46 8.78
CA ARG A 207 21.14 -10.84 7.86
C ARG A 207 21.86 -12.09 8.36
N LYS A 208 22.06 -13.09 7.50
CA LYS A 208 22.82 -14.31 7.80
C LYS A 208 24.30 -14.01 8.08
N THR A 209 24.85 -12.99 7.43
CA THR A 209 26.25 -12.58 7.53
C THR A 209 26.37 -11.24 8.25
N ARG A 210 27.50 -11.01 8.92
CA ARG A 210 27.83 -9.67 9.44
C ARG A 210 28.16 -8.72 8.30
N PHE A 211 27.96 -7.42 8.52
CA PHE A 211 28.38 -6.40 7.56
C PHE A 211 29.90 -6.20 7.60
N GLN A 212 30.53 -6.13 6.43
CA GLN A 212 31.90 -5.58 6.31
C GLN A 212 31.87 -4.04 6.38
N SER A 213 30.78 -3.42 5.91
CA SER A 213 30.44 -2.01 6.00
C SER A 213 28.92 -1.87 6.20
N ALA A 214 28.46 -0.85 6.95
CA ALA A 214 27.02 -0.66 7.15
C ALA A 214 26.30 -0.49 5.79
N PRO A 215 25.16 -1.16 5.57
CA PRO A 215 24.39 -0.97 4.34
C PRO A 215 23.81 0.44 4.33
N ASP A 216 23.46 0.93 3.14
CA ASP A 216 22.49 2.01 3.09
C ASP A 216 21.20 1.53 3.76
N THR A 217 20.65 2.32 4.67
CA THR A 217 19.41 2.04 5.41
C THR A 217 18.25 1.69 4.48
N TYR A 218 18.27 2.16 3.24
CA TYR A 218 17.21 1.98 2.24
C TYR A 218 17.51 0.90 1.19
N GLU A 219 18.70 0.29 1.20
CA GLU A 219 19.04 -0.80 0.28
C GLU A 219 18.43 -2.11 0.78
N ALA A 220 17.38 -2.58 0.09
CA ALA A 220 16.73 -3.84 0.41
C ALA A 220 17.70 -5.02 0.19
N PRO A 221 17.85 -5.94 1.17
CA PRO A 221 18.66 -7.14 1.01
C PRO A 221 18.08 -8.08 -0.04
N LYS A 222 18.94 -8.96 -0.57
CA LYS A 222 18.47 -10.10 -1.34
C LYS A 222 17.89 -11.16 -0.41
N ASP A 223 16.85 -11.86 -0.86
CA ASP A 223 16.17 -12.88 -0.05
C ASP A 223 17.11 -13.98 0.49
N ASN A 224 18.15 -14.34 -0.24
CA ASN A 224 19.12 -15.35 0.15
C ASN A 224 20.09 -14.87 1.25
N GLU A 225 20.18 -13.57 1.50
CA GLU A 225 21.02 -12.94 2.52
C GLU A 225 20.33 -12.90 3.89
N LEU A 226 19.02 -13.16 3.94
CA LEU A 226 18.20 -13.07 5.16
C LEU A 226 17.80 -14.43 5.70
N ALA A 227 17.86 -14.55 7.03
CA ALA A 227 17.19 -15.58 7.80
C ALA A 227 15.88 -15.00 8.37
N TYR A 228 14.87 -15.85 8.51
CA TYR A 228 13.53 -15.46 8.94
C TYR A 228 13.09 -16.29 10.12
N GLY A 229 12.77 -15.64 11.24
CA GLY A 229 12.53 -16.40 12.46
C GLY A 229 12.19 -15.58 13.68
N LEU A 230 12.42 -16.19 14.82
CA LEU A 230 12.01 -15.69 16.12
C LEU A 230 13.15 -14.91 16.81
N PRO A 231 12.83 -14.05 17.80
CA PRO A 231 13.81 -13.29 18.58
C PRO A 231 14.90 -14.14 19.26
N ASN A 232 14.61 -15.42 19.51
CA ASN A 232 15.57 -16.36 20.10
C ASN A 232 16.60 -16.91 19.09
N GLY A 233 16.62 -16.43 17.84
CA GLY A 233 17.51 -16.87 16.78
C GLY A 233 17.03 -18.12 16.02
N LEU A 234 15.91 -18.72 16.42
CA LEU A 234 15.35 -19.88 15.72
C LEU A 234 14.80 -19.46 14.35
N VAL A 235 15.39 -20.00 13.29
CA VAL A 235 14.85 -19.87 11.92
C VAL A 235 13.58 -20.69 11.82
N LYS A 236 12.48 -20.02 11.46
CA LYS A 236 11.14 -20.64 11.36
C LYS A 236 10.63 -20.71 9.92
N TRP A 237 11.04 -19.75 9.07
CA TRP A 237 10.61 -19.69 7.67
C TRP A 237 11.82 -19.76 6.73
N GLN A 238 11.65 -20.43 5.59
CA GLN A 238 12.75 -20.66 4.64
C GLN A 238 12.90 -19.53 3.64
N THR A 239 11.82 -18.79 3.35
CA THR A 239 11.78 -17.73 2.33
C THR A 239 11.07 -16.48 2.83
N MET A 240 11.36 -15.34 2.19
CA MET A 240 10.67 -14.07 2.43
C MET A 240 9.16 -14.20 2.21
N GLU A 241 8.73 -14.94 1.20
CA GLU A 241 7.31 -15.15 0.92
C GLU A 241 6.60 -15.89 2.06
N GLN A 242 7.22 -16.95 2.60
CA GLN A 242 6.67 -17.67 3.75
C GLN A 242 6.57 -16.77 4.99
N PHE A 243 7.63 -15.99 5.24
CA PHE A 243 7.70 -15.04 6.35
C PHE A 243 6.62 -13.96 6.24
N THR A 244 6.56 -13.26 5.12
CA THR A 244 5.60 -12.17 4.87
C THR A 244 4.16 -12.66 4.87
N ARG A 245 3.89 -13.87 4.34
CA ARG A 245 2.56 -14.49 4.41
C ARG A 245 2.16 -14.81 5.85
N ALA A 246 3.05 -15.46 6.62
CA ALA A 246 2.77 -15.85 8.00
C ALA A 246 2.53 -14.63 8.91
N GLU A 247 3.33 -13.58 8.72
CA GLU A 247 3.29 -12.36 9.54
C GLU A 247 2.34 -11.29 8.96
N ARG A 248 1.66 -11.58 7.85
CA ARG A 248 0.73 -10.69 7.13
C ARG A 248 1.36 -9.34 6.77
N ILE A 249 2.59 -9.39 6.28
CA ILE A 249 3.37 -8.24 5.85
C ILE A 249 3.01 -7.91 4.40
N ASP A 250 2.73 -6.65 4.12
CA ASP A 250 2.39 -6.12 2.81
C ASP A 250 3.43 -5.07 2.40
N LEU A 251 4.57 -5.55 1.90
CA LEU A 251 5.73 -4.71 1.52
C LEU A 251 5.43 -3.73 0.37
N ASP A 252 4.39 -4.02 -0.41
CA ASP A 252 3.96 -3.22 -1.56
C ASP A 252 2.74 -2.34 -1.25
N ALA A 253 2.27 -2.34 0.01
CA ALA A 253 1.06 -1.66 0.46
C ALA A 253 -0.19 -1.91 -0.43
N ARG A 254 -0.31 -3.13 -0.99
CA ARG A 254 -1.41 -3.51 -1.90
C ARG A 254 -2.78 -3.43 -1.25
N SER A 255 -2.84 -3.62 0.06
CA SER A 255 -4.07 -3.48 0.86
C SER A 255 -4.67 -2.07 0.79
N LEU A 256 -3.89 -1.04 0.46
CA LEU A 256 -4.39 0.32 0.22
C LEU A 256 -5.25 0.45 -1.05
N ALA A 257 -5.19 -0.52 -1.96
CA ALA A 257 -5.99 -0.55 -3.19
C ALA A 257 -7.42 -1.09 -2.98
N GLY A 258 -7.81 -1.37 -1.74
CA GLY A 258 -9.17 -1.78 -1.39
C GLY A 258 -9.55 -3.21 -1.78
N ASN A 259 -8.57 -4.05 -2.15
CA ASN A 259 -8.82 -5.45 -2.45
C ASN A 259 -8.08 -6.39 -1.47
N PRO A 260 -8.69 -6.73 -0.32
CA PRO A 260 -8.11 -7.70 0.59
C PRO A 260 -8.14 -9.14 0.04
N ARG A 261 -8.87 -9.42 -1.05
CA ARG A 261 -9.13 -10.77 -1.58
C ARG A 261 -8.35 -11.15 -2.84
N ARG A 262 -7.59 -10.25 -3.46
CA ARG A 262 -6.59 -10.61 -4.47
C ARG A 262 -5.22 -10.83 -3.81
N GLN A 263 -5.17 -11.76 -2.86
CA GLN A 263 -3.92 -12.47 -2.60
C GLN A 263 -3.77 -13.49 -3.73
N PRO A 264 -2.82 -13.34 -4.67
CA PRO A 264 -2.40 -14.51 -5.42
C PRO A 264 -1.72 -15.44 -4.41
N SER A 265 -2.43 -16.51 -4.04
CA SER A 265 -1.79 -17.81 -3.92
C SER A 265 -1.23 -18.11 -5.31
N ARG A 266 -0.06 -17.58 -5.65
CA ARG A 266 0.65 -18.04 -6.83
C ARG A 266 1.46 -19.25 -6.39
N MET A 267 0.95 -20.40 -6.85
CA MET A 267 1.60 -21.69 -6.92
C MET A 267 2.98 -21.58 -7.59
#